data_AF-A0A7C7VT63-F1
#
_entry.id   AF-A0A7C7VT63-F1
#
_cell.length_a   1.000
_cell.length_b   1.000
_cell.length_c   1.000
_cell.angle_alpha   90.00
_cell.angle_beta   90.00
_cell.angle_gamma   90.00
#
_symmetry.space_group_name_H-M   'P 1'
#
loop_
_entity.id
_entity.type
_entity.pdbx_description
1 polymer ?
#
loop_
_entity_poly.entity_id
_entity_poly.type
_entity_poly.pdbx_seq_one_letter_code
_entity_poly.pdbx_strand_id
1 'polypeptide(L)'
;MSTPTIFDRLVLEVAKQIPEGKVTTYGEAAKALGDVRAARTVFMSVIRIVRQTGGPWHRFVSSDGFLGRRSLEKRRLLESEGVSIKGDRVCNLERFLVRAEEINISPILLKMRLAQKELKDRVLLKDTVDNVKFVAGVDMAYDWRGKSEVGYAACVVVDSNLAVVEIRSVRMETMFPYVPTYLAFREMPFIAASTKEAEFDVLLLDGHGIAHPEMVGEACHAGLVLNKPTIGVAKSILVGKIVDGFIMYGGKKVGHVIRKEGHSPAFVSPGHLISFETSRSLVKKFWGTYKQPMPLIKAHEVAKKLKRGDISPTIDLLRKGD
;
A
#
# COMPACT_ATOMS: atom_id res chain seq x y z
N MET A 1 12.87 -7.49 18.83
CA MET A 1 13.00 -7.58 17.36
C MET A 1 11.64 -7.38 16.72
N SER A 2 11.59 -6.89 15.48
CA SER A 2 10.33 -6.77 14.76
C SER A 2 9.88 -8.14 14.20
N THR A 3 8.64 -8.56 14.40
CA THR A 3 7.96 -9.68 13.76
C THR A 3 7.98 -9.45 12.25
N PRO A 4 8.67 -10.30 11.46
CA PRO A 4 8.83 -10.09 10.04
C PRO A 4 7.53 -10.41 9.28
N THR A 5 7.17 -9.54 8.34
CA THR A 5 6.12 -9.79 7.33
C THR A 5 6.54 -10.91 6.37
N ILE A 6 5.62 -11.37 5.51
CA ILE A 6 5.95 -12.35 4.46
C ILE A 6 7.05 -11.79 3.55
N PHE A 7 6.95 -10.51 3.17
CA PHE A 7 7.94 -9.82 2.34
C PHE A 7 9.30 -9.75 3.04
N ASP A 8 9.33 -9.47 4.34
CA ASP A 8 10.57 -9.38 5.10
C ASP A 8 11.32 -10.72 5.16
N ARG A 9 10.59 -11.84 5.29
CA ARG A 9 11.17 -13.18 5.26
C ARG A 9 11.81 -13.48 3.91
N LEU A 10 11.14 -13.11 2.81
CA LEU A 10 11.68 -13.26 1.46
C LEU A 10 12.93 -12.40 1.25
N VAL A 11 12.97 -11.17 1.76
CA VAL A 11 14.18 -10.32 1.69
C VAL A 11 15.34 -10.94 2.48
N LEU A 12 15.07 -11.56 3.64
CA LEU A 12 16.08 -12.31 4.39
C LEU A 12 16.57 -13.55 3.62
N GLU A 13 15.69 -14.25 2.91
CA GLU A 13 16.08 -15.37 2.03
C GLU A 13 16.95 -14.90 0.87
N VAL A 14 16.60 -13.78 0.21
CA VAL A 14 17.45 -13.14 -0.80
C VAL A 14 18.82 -12.81 -0.22
N ALA A 15 18.88 -12.23 0.98
CA ALA A 15 20.14 -11.88 1.63
C ALA A 15 21.05 -13.09 1.80
N LYS A 16 20.51 -14.22 2.26
CA LYS A 16 21.26 -15.47 2.47
C LYS A 16 21.85 -16.07 1.20
N GLN A 17 21.30 -15.73 0.03
CA GLN A 17 21.78 -16.23 -1.26
C GLN A 17 22.95 -15.41 -1.83
N ILE A 18 23.22 -14.21 -1.32
CA ILE A 18 24.34 -13.39 -1.82
C ILE A 18 25.64 -13.93 -1.23
N PRO A 19 26.60 -14.43 -2.03
CA PRO A 19 27.83 -15.04 -1.52
C PRO A 19 28.75 -14.03 -0.80
N GLU A 20 29.69 -14.54 -0.01
CA GLU A 20 30.82 -13.75 0.47
C GLU A 20 31.60 -13.14 -0.70
N GLY A 21 31.99 -11.88 -0.56
CA GLY A 21 32.75 -11.15 -1.58
C GLY A 21 31.88 -10.68 -2.74
N LYS A 22 30.56 -10.78 -2.61
CA LYS A 22 29.58 -10.32 -3.59
C LYS A 22 28.60 -9.34 -2.96
N VAL A 23 27.97 -8.51 -3.80
CA VAL A 23 26.95 -7.55 -3.41
C VAL A 23 25.75 -7.65 -4.32
N THR A 24 24.58 -7.25 -3.84
CA THR A 24 23.40 -7.02 -4.69
C THR A 24 22.90 -5.60 -4.49
N THR A 25 22.21 -5.04 -5.49
CA THR A 25 21.54 -3.75 -5.28
C THR A 25 20.14 -3.95 -4.74
N TYR A 26 19.59 -2.95 -4.05
CA TYR A 26 18.17 -2.97 -3.66
C TYR A 26 17.23 -3.16 -4.87
N GLY A 27 17.64 -2.68 -6.05
CA GLY A 27 16.90 -2.86 -7.29
C GLY A 27 16.93 -4.29 -7.81
N GLU A 28 18.10 -4.94 -7.81
CA GLU A 28 18.24 -6.35 -8.23
C GLU A 28 17.45 -7.28 -7.31
N ALA A 29 17.55 -7.09 -5.99
CA ALA A 29 16.73 -7.84 -5.04
C ALA A 29 15.22 -7.61 -5.23
N ALA A 30 14.80 -6.37 -5.54
CA ALA A 30 13.39 -6.07 -5.83
C ALA A 30 12.92 -6.69 -7.16
N LYS A 31 13.78 -6.74 -8.18
CA LYS A 31 13.51 -7.44 -9.45
C LYS A 31 13.37 -8.95 -9.23
N ALA A 32 14.23 -9.57 -8.42
CA ALA A 32 14.12 -10.98 -8.05
C ALA A 32 12.77 -11.28 -7.34
N LEU A 33 12.30 -10.34 -6.51
CA LEU A 33 10.97 -10.40 -5.89
C LEU A 33 9.81 -10.08 -6.86
N GLY A 34 10.09 -9.63 -8.08
CA GLY A 34 9.14 -9.49 -9.19
C GLY A 34 8.78 -8.05 -9.59
N ASP A 35 9.27 -7.00 -8.92
CA ASP A 35 9.04 -5.61 -9.34
C ASP A 35 10.11 -4.65 -8.76
N VAL A 36 10.90 -4.02 -9.65
CA VAL A 36 11.96 -3.08 -9.27
C VAL A 36 11.47 -1.90 -8.42
N ARG A 37 10.18 -1.54 -8.51
CA ARG A 37 9.58 -0.47 -7.70
C ARG A 37 9.63 -0.73 -6.20
N ALA A 38 9.82 -1.98 -5.78
CA ALA A 38 9.96 -2.35 -4.39
C ALA A 38 11.36 -2.07 -3.80
N ALA A 39 12.32 -1.51 -4.56
CA ALA A 39 13.68 -1.28 -4.07
C ALA A 39 13.75 -0.52 -2.74
N ARG A 40 12.92 0.51 -2.56
CA ARG A 40 12.84 1.24 -1.28
C ARG A 40 12.29 0.37 -0.15
N THR A 41 11.32 -0.48 -0.43
CA THR A 41 10.74 -1.41 0.54
C THR A 41 11.75 -2.50 0.93
N VAL A 42 12.53 -3.02 -0.03
CA VAL A 42 13.66 -3.92 0.24
C VAL A 42 14.68 -3.25 1.16
N PHE A 43 15.08 -2.01 0.86
CA PHE A 43 15.97 -1.24 1.74
C PHE A 43 15.44 -1.17 3.18
N MET A 44 14.17 -0.83 3.36
CA MET A 44 13.57 -0.75 4.69
C MET A 44 13.58 -2.09 5.41
N SER A 45 13.28 -3.17 4.69
CA SER A 45 13.32 -4.54 5.22
C SER A 45 14.73 -4.96 5.65
N VAL A 46 15.76 -4.65 4.85
CA VAL A 46 17.16 -4.92 5.18
C VAL A 46 17.57 -4.26 6.51
N ILE A 47 17.19 -2.99 6.70
CA ILE A 47 17.54 -2.25 7.92
C ILE A 47 16.76 -2.74 9.14
N ARG A 48 15.45 -3.01 8.98
CA ARG A 48 14.55 -3.37 10.07
C ARG A 48 14.68 -4.83 10.52
N ILE A 49 14.94 -5.73 9.57
CA ILE A 49 14.84 -7.17 9.78
C ILE A 49 16.19 -7.83 9.54
N VAL A 50 16.71 -7.81 8.31
CA VAL A 50 17.93 -8.57 7.97
C VAL A 50 19.11 -8.24 8.87
N ARG A 51 19.35 -6.94 9.13
CA ARG A 51 20.41 -6.50 10.05
C ARG A 51 20.16 -6.94 11.49
N GLN A 52 18.91 -6.93 11.94
CA GLN A 52 18.53 -7.26 13.32
C GLN A 52 18.56 -8.77 13.59
N THR A 53 18.40 -9.59 12.56
CA THR A 53 18.45 -11.06 12.65
C THR A 53 19.84 -11.64 12.34
N GLY A 54 20.86 -10.79 12.17
CA GLY A 54 22.22 -11.23 11.84
C GLY A 54 22.42 -11.75 10.41
N GLY A 55 21.50 -11.44 9.47
CA GLY A 55 21.69 -11.76 8.06
C GLY A 55 22.76 -10.87 7.39
N PRO A 56 23.23 -11.20 6.17
CA PRO A 56 24.31 -10.46 5.48
C PRO A 56 23.82 -9.13 4.87
N TRP A 57 23.28 -8.25 5.71
CA TRP A 57 22.72 -6.95 5.35
C TRP A 57 23.75 -6.01 4.69
N HIS A 58 25.04 -6.21 4.98
CA HIS A 58 26.13 -5.41 4.45
C HIS A 58 26.31 -5.61 2.94
N ARG A 59 25.88 -6.74 2.39
CA ARG A 59 25.96 -7.08 0.95
C ARG A 59 24.93 -6.36 0.08
N PHE A 60 24.04 -5.55 0.66
CA PHE A 60 23.09 -4.72 -0.09
C PHE A 60 23.61 -3.29 -0.29
N VAL A 61 23.61 -2.80 -1.53
CA VAL A 61 24.06 -1.44 -1.88
C VAL A 61 23.05 -0.72 -2.78
N SER A 62 23.25 0.59 -2.96
CA SER A 62 22.47 1.38 -3.92
C SER A 62 22.80 1.01 -5.37
N SER A 63 22.01 1.47 -6.33
CA SER A 63 22.19 1.16 -7.77
C SER A 63 23.55 1.56 -8.33
N ASP A 64 24.20 2.54 -7.70
CA ASP A 64 25.52 3.08 -8.04
C ASP A 64 26.62 2.58 -7.07
N GLY A 65 26.35 1.51 -6.33
CA GLY A 65 27.27 0.89 -5.38
C GLY A 65 27.44 1.68 -4.07
N PHE A 66 26.64 2.71 -3.81
CA PHE A 66 26.72 3.49 -2.58
C PHE A 66 26.31 2.69 -1.34
N LEU A 67 27.14 2.73 -0.31
CA LEU A 67 26.95 1.98 0.94
C LEU A 67 25.98 2.67 1.92
N GLY A 68 25.81 3.99 1.80
CA GLY A 68 25.23 4.85 2.83
C GLY A 68 26.30 5.67 3.54
N ARG A 69 26.00 6.94 3.87
CA ARG A 69 26.96 7.84 4.51
C ARG A 69 27.46 7.26 5.84
N ARG A 70 28.77 7.33 6.09
CA ARG A 70 29.41 6.90 7.35
C ARG A 70 29.10 5.45 7.77
N SER A 71 28.88 4.55 6.80
CA SER A 71 28.57 3.15 7.06
C SER A 71 29.83 2.32 7.34
N LEU A 72 30.59 2.68 8.38
CA LEU A 72 31.90 2.09 8.71
C LEU A 72 31.83 0.57 8.93
N GLU A 73 30.80 0.10 9.63
CA GLU A 73 30.56 -1.33 9.87
C GLU A 73 30.36 -2.09 8.55
N LYS A 74 29.47 -1.58 7.67
CA LYS A 74 29.21 -2.16 6.35
C LYS A 74 30.48 -2.22 5.50
N ARG A 75 31.28 -1.15 5.51
CA ARG A 75 32.55 -1.08 4.78
C ARG A 75 33.51 -2.16 5.26
N ARG A 76 33.75 -2.24 6.57
CA ARG A 76 34.68 -3.22 7.17
C ARG A 76 34.31 -4.66 6.80
N LEU A 77 33.02 -4.99 6.87
CA LEU A 77 32.54 -6.34 6.54
C LEU A 77 32.75 -6.66 5.05
N LEU A 78 32.44 -5.72 4.16
CA LEU A 78 32.66 -5.90 2.72
C LEU A 78 34.14 -6.00 2.35
N GLU A 79 35.00 -5.18 2.94
CA GLU A 79 36.45 -5.23 2.73
C GLU A 79 37.06 -6.55 3.25
N SER A 80 36.59 -7.06 4.40
CA SER A 80 37.03 -8.37 4.89
C SER A 80 36.60 -9.53 3.99
N GLU A 81 35.55 -9.34 3.20
CA GLU A 81 35.11 -10.28 2.17
C GLU A 81 35.79 -10.06 0.80
N GLY A 82 36.73 -9.11 0.69
CA GLY A 82 37.48 -8.83 -0.53
C GLY A 82 36.81 -7.88 -1.51
N VAL A 83 35.72 -7.20 -1.12
CA VAL A 83 35.07 -6.18 -1.96
C VAL A 83 35.84 -4.87 -1.86
N SER A 84 36.33 -4.38 -3.00
CA SER A 84 37.08 -3.12 -3.06
C SER A 84 36.16 -1.90 -2.93
N ILE A 85 36.48 -0.98 -2.03
CA ILE A 85 35.68 0.23 -1.75
C ILE A 85 36.54 1.49 -1.89
N LYS A 86 36.00 2.54 -2.54
CA LYS A 86 36.62 3.87 -2.62
C LYS A 86 35.64 4.91 -2.10
N GLY A 87 36.00 5.57 -1.00
CA GLY A 87 35.07 6.43 -0.27
C GLY A 87 33.89 5.62 0.27
N ASP A 88 32.67 5.99 -0.12
CA ASP A 88 31.44 5.30 0.29
C ASP A 88 30.82 4.45 -0.84
N ARG A 89 31.63 3.99 -1.80
CA ARG A 89 31.16 3.26 -2.98
C ARG A 89 31.99 2.01 -3.27
N VAL A 90 31.32 0.94 -3.71
CA VAL A 90 31.98 -0.26 -4.26
C VAL A 90 32.67 0.10 -5.58
N CYS A 91 33.96 -0.24 -5.70
CA CYS A 91 34.73 -0.10 -6.94
C CYS A 91 34.32 -1.18 -7.93
N ASN A 92 34.18 -0.83 -9.21
CA ASN A 92 33.84 -1.79 -10.28
C ASN A 92 32.65 -2.69 -9.89
N LEU A 93 31.53 -2.08 -9.48
CA LEU A 93 30.34 -2.76 -8.95
C LEU A 93 29.98 -4.04 -9.71
N GLU A 94 30.02 -3.99 -11.04
CA GLU A 94 29.72 -5.10 -11.94
C GLU A 94 30.51 -6.39 -11.65
N ARG A 95 31.75 -6.28 -11.18
CA ARG A 95 32.57 -7.45 -10.80
C ARG A 95 31.99 -8.21 -9.61
N PHE A 96 31.35 -7.49 -8.70
CA PHE A 96 30.84 -8.02 -7.43
C PHE A 96 29.32 -8.23 -7.43
N LEU A 97 28.63 -7.75 -8.46
CA LEU A 97 27.18 -7.72 -8.51
C LEU A 97 26.57 -9.12 -8.73
N VAL A 98 25.65 -9.50 -7.85
CA VAL A 98 24.68 -10.59 -8.05
C VAL A 98 23.41 -9.97 -8.60
N ARG A 99 23.00 -10.43 -9.79
CA ARG A 99 21.82 -9.96 -10.51
C ARG A 99 20.56 -10.72 -10.10
N ALA A 100 19.41 -10.16 -10.45
CA ALA A 100 18.11 -10.73 -10.13
C ALA A 100 17.95 -12.17 -10.63
N GLU A 101 18.51 -12.49 -11.80
CA GLU A 101 18.40 -13.81 -12.44
C GLU A 101 19.22 -14.89 -11.73
N GLU A 102 20.18 -14.49 -10.90
CA GLU A 102 21.03 -15.38 -10.10
C GLU A 102 20.41 -15.70 -8.72
N ILE A 103 19.32 -15.04 -8.35
CA ILE A 103 18.66 -15.20 -7.06
C ILE A 103 17.45 -16.13 -7.23
N ASN A 104 17.53 -17.33 -6.65
CA ASN A 104 16.46 -18.32 -6.68
C ASN A 104 15.41 -18.04 -5.59
N ILE A 105 14.43 -17.20 -5.90
CA ILE A 105 13.37 -16.81 -4.96
C ILE A 105 12.01 -16.78 -5.66
N SER A 106 10.93 -17.06 -4.92
CA SER A 106 9.58 -16.89 -5.44
C SER A 106 9.30 -15.40 -5.72
N PRO A 107 8.97 -15.00 -6.97
CA PRO A 107 8.75 -13.60 -7.32
C PRO A 107 7.35 -13.14 -6.89
N ILE A 108 7.16 -12.92 -5.59
CA ILE A 108 5.84 -12.63 -4.99
C ILE A 108 5.14 -11.43 -5.62
N LEU A 109 5.88 -10.36 -5.95
CA LEU A 109 5.32 -9.16 -6.55
C LEU A 109 4.84 -9.42 -7.98
N LEU A 110 5.53 -10.30 -8.72
CA LEU A 110 5.05 -10.73 -10.04
C LEU A 110 3.73 -11.50 -9.89
N LYS A 111 3.62 -12.41 -8.92
CA LYS A 111 2.37 -13.14 -8.64
C LYS A 111 1.23 -12.17 -8.29
N MET A 112 1.50 -11.17 -7.45
CA MET A 112 0.53 -10.13 -7.11
C MET A 112 0.13 -9.28 -8.31
N ARG A 113 1.08 -8.96 -9.20
CA ARG A 113 0.81 -8.23 -10.44
C ARG A 113 -0.07 -9.03 -11.39
N LEU A 114 0.17 -10.34 -11.53
CA LEU A 114 -0.68 -11.23 -12.31
C LEU A 114 -2.10 -11.29 -11.72
N ALA A 115 -2.23 -11.39 -10.40
CA ALA A 115 -3.54 -11.34 -9.74
C ALA A 115 -4.28 -10.01 -10.01
N GLN A 116 -3.60 -8.87 -10.01
CA GLN A 116 -4.21 -7.60 -10.41
C GLN A 116 -4.75 -7.62 -11.83
N LYS A 117 -3.97 -8.17 -12.78
CA LYS A 117 -4.40 -8.29 -14.18
C LYS A 117 -5.64 -9.17 -14.32
N GLU A 118 -5.70 -10.28 -13.59
CA GLU A 118 -6.88 -11.16 -13.56
C GLU A 118 -8.10 -10.46 -12.95
N LEU A 119 -7.91 -9.70 -11.86
CA LEU A 119 -8.99 -8.96 -11.20
C LEU A 119 -9.55 -7.83 -12.06
N LYS A 120 -8.69 -7.16 -12.85
CA LYS A 120 -9.08 -6.07 -13.75
C LYS A 120 -10.25 -6.47 -14.65
N ASP A 121 -10.21 -7.68 -15.21
CA ASP A 121 -11.22 -8.15 -16.16
C ASP A 121 -12.57 -8.45 -15.48
N ARG A 122 -12.60 -8.52 -14.14
CA ARG A 122 -13.81 -8.70 -13.33
C ARG A 122 -14.43 -7.37 -12.89
N VAL A 123 -13.74 -6.25 -13.07
CA VAL A 123 -14.24 -4.94 -12.64
C VAL A 123 -15.40 -4.51 -13.55
N LEU A 124 -16.60 -4.47 -12.97
CA LEU A 124 -17.79 -3.89 -13.62
C LEU A 124 -17.95 -2.41 -13.27
N LEU A 125 -17.93 -1.55 -14.29
CA LEU A 125 -18.14 -0.09 -14.17
C LEU A 125 -19.58 0.29 -14.56
N LYS A 126 -20.55 -0.33 -13.90
CA LYS A 126 -21.99 -0.08 -14.10
C LYS A 126 -22.65 0.02 -12.74
N ASP A 127 -23.65 0.88 -12.63
CA ASP A 127 -24.40 1.06 -11.41
C ASP A 127 -25.22 -0.19 -11.10
N THR A 128 -25.02 -0.75 -9.90
CA THR A 128 -25.89 -1.80 -9.35
C THR A 128 -26.64 -1.33 -8.10
N VAL A 129 -26.62 -0.02 -7.86
CA VAL A 129 -27.35 0.63 -6.77
C VAL A 129 -28.15 1.79 -7.33
N ASP A 130 -29.44 1.79 -7.02
CA ASP A 130 -30.34 2.92 -7.09
C ASP A 130 -30.66 3.36 -5.64
N ASN A 131 -31.00 4.62 -5.41
CA ASN A 131 -31.35 5.14 -4.07
C ASN A 131 -30.37 4.84 -2.90
N VAL A 132 -29.10 5.24 -3.04
CA VAL A 132 -28.09 5.12 -1.97
C VAL A 132 -28.50 5.86 -0.69
N LYS A 133 -28.70 5.10 0.39
CA LYS A 133 -29.06 5.55 1.74
C LYS A 133 -27.86 5.61 2.67
N PHE A 134 -26.99 4.60 2.61
CA PHE A 134 -25.86 4.43 3.52
C PHE A 134 -24.53 4.38 2.77
N VAL A 135 -23.59 5.23 3.17
CA VAL A 135 -22.25 5.26 2.60
C VAL A 135 -21.21 5.06 3.70
N ALA A 136 -20.36 4.07 3.50
CA ALA A 136 -19.23 3.80 4.36
C ALA A 136 -17.98 4.54 3.87
N GLY A 137 -17.13 4.99 4.79
CA GLY A 137 -15.76 5.37 4.53
C GLY A 137 -14.83 4.50 5.35
N VAL A 138 -13.74 4.02 4.74
CA VAL A 138 -12.67 3.31 5.46
C VAL A 138 -11.36 4.06 5.32
N ASP A 139 -10.66 4.20 6.45
CA ASP A 139 -9.31 4.75 6.49
C ASP A 139 -8.45 4.01 7.53
N MET A 140 -7.13 4.09 7.32
CA MET A 140 -6.12 3.35 8.06
C MET A 140 -5.08 4.30 8.67
N ALA A 141 -4.65 3.96 9.90
CA ALA A 141 -3.48 4.53 10.53
C ALA A 141 -2.49 3.42 10.90
N TYR A 142 -1.19 3.67 10.71
CA TYR A 142 -0.15 2.70 11.01
C TYR A 142 0.76 3.19 12.13
N ASP A 143 1.11 2.29 13.04
CA ASP A 143 2.20 2.48 13.97
C ASP A 143 3.37 1.55 13.65
N TRP A 144 4.53 2.16 13.42
CA TRP A 144 5.80 1.46 13.21
C TRP A 144 6.59 1.29 14.51
N ARG A 145 6.08 1.84 15.63
CA ARG A 145 6.76 1.84 16.93
C ARG A 145 6.40 0.54 17.64
N GLY A 146 7.31 -0.42 17.63
CA GLY A 146 7.12 -1.66 18.37
C GLY A 146 7.81 -2.85 17.74
N LYS A 147 7.41 -4.04 18.20
CA LYS A 147 7.84 -5.32 17.62
C LYS A 147 7.13 -5.64 16.32
N SER A 148 6.11 -4.93 15.88
CA SER A 148 5.50 -5.21 14.56
C SER A 148 4.90 -3.92 14.05
N GLU A 149 4.77 -3.83 12.72
CA GLU A 149 4.02 -2.74 12.12
C GLU A 149 2.53 -3.04 12.29
N VAL A 150 1.86 -2.28 13.15
CA VAL A 150 0.45 -2.45 13.53
C VAL A 150 -0.38 -1.44 12.76
N GLY A 151 -1.47 -1.92 12.15
CA GLY A 151 -2.49 -1.09 11.52
C GLY A 151 -3.73 -0.95 12.41
N TYR A 152 -4.36 0.21 12.30
CA TYR A 152 -5.62 0.58 12.93
C TYR A 152 -6.54 1.06 11.83
N ALA A 153 -7.62 0.34 11.55
CA ALA A 153 -8.58 0.73 10.53
C ALA A 153 -9.94 1.03 11.15
N ALA A 154 -10.65 1.95 10.54
CA ALA A 154 -12.00 2.32 10.95
C ALA A 154 -12.91 2.36 9.72
N CYS A 155 -14.09 1.74 9.85
CA CYS A 155 -15.21 1.88 8.95
C CYS A 155 -16.25 2.78 9.61
N VAL A 156 -16.62 3.87 8.96
CA VAL A 156 -17.67 4.79 9.43
C VAL A 156 -18.78 4.84 8.39
N VAL A 157 -19.99 4.46 8.80
CA VAL A 157 -21.20 4.50 7.96
C VAL A 157 -21.99 5.76 8.28
N VAL A 158 -22.45 6.44 7.23
CA VAL A 158 -23.30 7.62 7.34
C VAL A 158 -24.58 7.45 6.53
N ASP A 159 -25.66 8.08 6.97
CA ASP A 159 -26.90 8.17 6.23
C ASP A 159 -26.88 9.31 5.19
N SER A 160 -27.98 9.46 4.45
CA SER A 160 -28.15 10.53 3.45
C SER A 160 -28.10 11.96 3.99
N ASN A 161 -28.27 12.16 5.30
CA ASN A 161 -28.16 13.45 5.99
C ASN A 161 -26.76 13.68 6.56
N LEU A 162 -25.80 12.79 6.28
CA LEU A 162 -24.46 12.78 6.87
C LEU A 162 -24.49 12.55 8.39
N ALA A 163 -25.52 11.91 8.94
CA ALA A 163 -25.49 11.42 10.30
C ALA A 163 -24.65 10.14 10.37
N VAL A 164 -23.71 10.05 11.31
CA VAL A 164 -22.98 8.80 11.55
C VAL A 164 -23.93 7.80 12.19
N VAL A 165 -24.14 6.67 11.54
CA VAL A 165 -25.07 5.61 12.01
C VAL A 165 -24.33 4.40 12.58
N GLU A 166 -23.10 4.15 12.14
CA GLU A 166 -22.30 3.02 12.61
C GLU A 166 -20.80 3.35 12.55
N ILE A 167 -20.04 2.85 13.54
CA ILE A 167 -18.58 2.88 13.55
C ILE A 167 -18.08 1.48 13.93
N ARG A 168 -17.26 0.90 13.07
CA ARG A 168 -16.50 -0.32 13.36
C ARG A 168 -15.02 -0.07 13.24
N SER A 169 -14.24 -0.74 14.06
CA SER A 169 -12.79 -0.55 14.08
C SER A 169 -12.02 -1.82 14.34
N VAL A 170 -10.83 -1.91 13.76
CA VAL A 170 -9.94 -3.07 13.90
C VAL A 170 -8.51 -2.63 14.21
N ARG A 171 -7.85 -3.40 15.07
CA ARG A 171 -6.41 -3.39 15.28
C ARG A 171 -5.82 -4.72 14.84
N MET A 172 -4.79 -4.68 13.99
CA MET A 172 -4.17 -5.88 13.43
C MET A 172 -2.70 -5.65 13.06
N GLU A 173 -1.88 -6.70 13.11
CA GLU A 173 -0.53 -6.67 12.56
C GLU A 173 -0.55 -6.68 11.02
N THR A 174 0.31 -5.88 10.40
CA THR A 174 0.45 -5.89 8.93
C THR A 174 1.11 -7.19 8.45
N MET A 175 0.53 -7.81 7.42
CA MET A 175 1.07 -9.02 6.81
C MET A 175 2.00 -8.74 5.62
N PHE A 176 1.89 -7.54 5.04
CA PHE A 176 2.63 -7.10 3.87
C PHE A 176 3.01 -5.62 4.00
N PRO A 177 4.23 -5.21 3.63
CA PRO A 177 4.67 -3.81 3.74
C PRO A 177 4.05 -2.93 2.66
N TYR A 178 4.27 -1.62 2.76
CA TYR A 178 3.87 -0.70 1.71
C TYR A 178 4.79 -0.87 0.50
N VAL A 179 4.20 -1.26 -0.63
CA VAL A 179 4.85 -1.24 -1.94
C VAL A 179 3.94 -0.43 -2.88
N PRO A 180 4.45 0.61 -3.56
CA PRO A 180 3.65 1.40 -4.48
C PRO A 180 2.91 0.51 -5.49
N THR A 181 1.64 0.80 -5.78
CA THR A 181 0.75 0.03 -6.68
C THR A 181 0.29 -1.34 -6.16
N TYR A 182 0.66 -1.74 -4.93
CA TYR A 182 0.20 -2.97 -4.28
C TYR A 182 -0.52 -2.72 -2.94
N LEU A 183 -0.94 -1.47 -2.69
CA LEU A 183 -1.57 -1.03 -1.44
C LEU A 183 -2.75 -1.94 -1.02
N ALA A 184 -3.59 -2.29 -1.98
CA ALA A 184 -4.74 -3.18 -1.76
C ALA A 184 -4.36 -4.49 -1.06
N PHE A 185 -3.24 -5.12 -1.41
CA PHE A 185 -2.84 -6.39 -0.77
C PHE A 185 -2.41 -6.22 0.69
N ARG A 186 -1.95 -5.03 1.06
CA ARG A 186 -1.63 -4.66 2.43
C ARG A 186 -2.89 -4.33 3.23
N GLU A 187 -3.86 -3.64 2.61
CA GLU A 187 -4.99 -3.03 3.30
C GLU A 187 -6.29 -3.85 3.25
N MET A 188 -6.45 -4.75 2.28
CA MET A 188 -7.66 -5.58 2.13
C MET A 188 -8.04 -6.35 3.40
N PRO A 189 -7.11 -6.97 4.16
CA PRO A 189 -7.47 -7.62 5.43
C PRO A 189 -8.11 -6.65 6.43
N PHE A 190 -7.61 -5.40 6.50
CA PHE A 190 -8.13 -4.37 7.40
C PHE A 190 -9.50 -3.87 6.95
N ILE A 191 -9.67 -3.64 5.65
CA ILE A 191 -10.95 -3.25 5.07
C ILE A 191 -11.98 -4.35 5.36
N ALA A 192 -11.70 -5.60 4.99
CA ALA A 192 -12.62 -6.73 5.19
C ALA A 192 -13.01 -6.91 6.66
N ALA A 193 -12.06 -6.79 7.59
CA ALA A 193 -12.36 -6.90 9.02
C ALA A 193 -13.17 -5.72 9.55
N SER A 194 -12.83 -4.49 9.16
CA SER A 194 -13.53 -3.28 9.64
C SER A 194 -14.93 -3.12 9.03
N THR A 195 -15.17 -3.65 7.83
CA THR A 195 -16.48 -3.61 7.17
C THR A 195 -17.34 -4.83 7.47
N LYS A 196 -16.81 -5.84 8.18
CA LYS A 196 -17.54 -7.07 8.48
C LYS A 196 -18.85 -6.74 9.19
N GLU A 197 -19.98 -7.21 8.64
CA GLU A 197 -21.36 -6.99 9.11
C GLU A 197 -21.82 -5.51 9.17
N ALA A 198 -21.02 -4.55 8.70
CA ALA A 198 -21.48 -3.18 8.56
C ALA A 198 -22.48 -3.08 7.40
N GLU A 199 -23.59 -2.37 7.61
CA GLU A 199 -24.62 -2.20 6.58
C GLU A 199 -24.39 -0.91 5.79
N PHE A 200 -23.99 -1.04 4.52
CA PHE A 200 -23.81 0.09 3.61
C PHE A 200 -24.09 -0.30 2.16
N ASP A 201 -24.47 0.71 1.37
CA ASP A 201 -24.75 0.58 -0.06
C ASP A 201 -23.48 0.81 -0.89
N VAL A 202 -22.65 1.79 -0.49
CA VAL A 202 -21.42 2.17 -1.20
C VAL A 202 -20.28 2.37 -0.21
N LEU A 203 -19.08 1.90 -0.55
CA LEU A 203 -17.87 2.09 0.23
C LEU A 203 -16.89 3.06 -0.46
N LEU A 204 -16.48 4.10 0.28
CA LEU A 204 -15.43 5.03 -0.09
C LEU A 204 -14.10 4.59 0.53
N LEU A 205 -13.02 4.65 -0.23
CA LEU A 205 -11.66 4.32 0.20
C LEU A 205 -10.70 5.46 -0.09
N ASP A 206 -9.76 5.76 0.82
CA ASP A 206 -8.68 6.75 0.63
C ASP A 206 -7.57 6.20 -0.28
N GLY A 207 -7.96 5.86 -1.51
CA GLY A 207 -7.12 5.23 -2.51
C GLY A 207 -7.69 5.42 -3.91
N HIS A 208 -7.12 4.72 -4.88
CA HIS A 208 -7.61 4.76 -6.27
C HIS A 208 -8.50 3.54 -6.57
N GLY A 209 -9.45 3.70 -7.48
CA GLY A 209 -10.11 2.64 -8.22
C GLY A 209 -9.38 2.40 -9.54
N ILE A 210 -10.06 2.57 -10.68
CA ILE A 210 -9.45 2.33 -12.00
C ILE A 210 -8.33 3.33 -12.37
N ALA A 211 -8.13 4.42 -11.63
CA ALA A 211 -7.01 5.35 -11.80
C ALA A 211 -5.70 4.74 -11.23
N HIS A 212 -5.29 3.61 -11.80
CA HIS A 212 -4.19 2.78 -11.35
C HIS A 212 -3.44 2.20 -12.57
N PRO A 213 -2.12 1.89 -12.51
CA PRO A 213 -1.40 1.36 -13.67
C PRO A 213 -2.04 0.11 -14.29
N GLU A 214 -2.53 -0.80 -13.44
CA GLU A 214 -3.23 -2.02 -13.88
C GLU A 214 -4.76 -1.84 -13.96
N MET A 215 -5.26 -0.61 -13.89
CA MET A 215 -6.71 -0.30 -13.88
C MET A 215 -7.52 -0.97 -12.75
N VAL A 216 -6.84 -1.44 -11.70
CA VAL A 216 -7.41 -2.13 -10.54
C VAL A 216 -6.73 -1.66 -9.26
N GLY A 217 -7.12 -0.46 -8.81
CA GLY A 217 -6.66 0.08 -7.54
C GLY A 217 -7.33 -0.59 -6.33
N GLU A 218 -7.07 -0.04 -5.15
CA GLU A 218 -7.64 -0.51 -3.89
C GLU A 218 -9.17 -0.56 -3.91
N ALA A 219 -9.84 0.46 -4.42
CA ALA A 219 -11.30 0.46 -4.47
C ALA A 219 -11.85 -0.65 -5.36
N CYS A 220 -11.21 -0.93 -6.50
CA CYS A 220 -11.60 -2.05 -7.35
C CYS A 220 -11.40 -3.39 -6.62
N HIS A 221 -10.24 -3.59 -6.00
CA HIS A 221 -9.92 -4.81 -5.27
C HIS A 221 -10.92 -5.06 -4.13
N ALA A 222 -11.15 -4.04 -3.29
CA ALA A 222 -12.10 -4.11 -2.20
C ALA A 222 -13.52 -4.39 -2.68
N GLY A 223 -13.94 -3.74 -3.77
CA GLY A 223 -15.26 -3.95 -4.33
C GLY A 223 -15.46 -5.38 -4.83
N LEU A 224 -14.45 -5.97 -5.47
CA LEU A 224 -14.48 -7.37 -5.90
C LEU A 224 -14.52 -8.35 -4.73
N VAL A 225 -13.72 -8.12 -3.69
CA VAL A 225 -13.66 -9.00 -2.51
C VAL A 225 -14.95 -8.92 -1.68
N LEU A 226 -15.49 -7.72 -1.52
CA LEU A 226 -16.71 -7.49 -0.73
C LEU A 226 -17.99 -7.69 -1.55
N ASN A 227 -17.89 -7.81 -2.87
CA ASN A 227 -19.01 -7.77 -3.81
C ASN A 227 -19.94 -6.57 -3.55
N LYS A 228 -19.34 -5.37 -3.46
CA LYS A 228 -20.02 -4.12 -3.11
C LYS A 228 -19.59 -2.98 -4.03
N PRO A 229 -20.47 -1.99 -4.30
CA PRO A 229 -20.10 -0.76 -4.96
C PRO A 229 -19.00 -0.01 -4.20
N THR A 230 -17.95 0.37 -4.90
CA THR A 230 -16.79 1.05 -4.30
C THR A 230 -16.29 2.23 -5.11
N ILE A 231 -15.80 3.25 -4.43
CA ILE A 231 -15.21 4.44 -5.05
C ILE A 231 -13.89 4.76 -4.36
N GLY A 232 -12.84 4.97 -5.15
CA GLY A 232 -11.57 5.48 -4.65
C GLY A 232 -11.55 7.01 -4.66
N VAL A 233 -11.15 7.61 -3.54
CA VAL A 233 -10.99 9.06 -3.36
C VAL A 233 -9.59 9.39 -2.85
N ALA A 234 -8.65 9.60 -3.77
CA ALA A 234 -7.25 9.83 -3.44
C ALA A 234 -6.89 11.32 -3.26
N LYS A 235 -5.75 11.57 -2.60
CA LYS A 235 -5.18 12.91 -2.33
C LYS A 235 -4.17 13.38 -3.39
N SER A 236 -3.74 12.49 -4.27
CA SER A 236 -2.78 12.78 -5.34
C SER A 236 -3.06 11.92 -6.57
N ILE A 237 -2.51 12.29 -7.73
CA ILE A 237 -2.57 11.44 -8.93
C ILE A 237 -1.56 10.30 -8.82
N LEU A 238 -1.98 9.07 -9.10
CA LEU A 238 -1.07 7.93 -9.25
C LEU A 238 -0.64 7.72 -10.71
N VAL A 239 -1.55 7.96 -11.66
CA VAL A 239 -1.32 7.79 -13.10
C VAL A 239 -2.00 8.86 -13.91
N GLY A 240 -1.55 9.00 -15.16
CA GLY A 240 -2.19 9.85 -16.15
C GLY A 240 -1.89 11.33 -15.99
N LYS A 241 -2.64 12.13 -16.74
CA LYS A 241 -2.58 13.59 -16.72
C LYS A 241 -3.98 14.17 -16.54
N ILE A 242 -4.06 15.36 -15.96
CA ILE A 242 -5.34 16.07 -15.79
C ILE A 242 -5.65 16.82 -17.08
N VAL A 243 -6.81 16.55 -17.68
CA VAL A 243 -7.33 17.25 -18.87
C VAL A 243 -8.82 17.51 -18.63
N ASP A 244 -9.24 18.77 -18.71
CA ASP A 244 -10.63 19.21 -18.55
C ASP A 244 -11.33 18.68 -17.28
N GLY A 245 -10.59 18.60 -16.17
CA GLY A 245 -11.11 18.10 -14.89
C GLY A 245 -11.23 16.57 -14.80
N PHE A 246 -10.68 15.83 -15.77
CA PHE A 246 -10.61 14.37 -15.76
C PHE A 246 -9.16 13.89 -15.64
N ILE A 247 -8.98 12.70 -15.08
CA ILE A 247 -7.72 11.97 -15.11
C ILE A 247 -7.71 11.12 -16.37
N MET A 248 -6.79 11.42 -17.29
CA MET A 248 -6.62 10.71 -18.56
C MET A 248 -5.44 9.74 -18.48
N TYR A 249 -5.69 8.45 -18.70
CA TYR A 249 -4.66 7.41 -18.70
C TYR A 249 -4.99 6.34 -19.75
N GLY A 250 -4.00 5.94 -20.56
CA GLY A 250 -4.20 4.96 -21.63
C GLY A 250 -5.27 5.37 -22.65
N GLY A 251 -5.42 6.66 -22.94
CA GLY A 251 -6.45 7.19 -23.86
C GLY A 251 -7.87 7.20 -23.30
N LYS A 252 -8.07 6.86 -22.01
CA LYS A 252 -9.40 6.77 -21.37
C LYS A 252 -9.50 7.73 -20.19
N LYS A 253 -10.74 8.14 -19.88
CA LYS A 253 -11.08 8.79 -18.61
C LYS A 253 -11.06 7.72 -17.52
N VAL A 254 -10.18 7.88 -16.53
CA VAL A 254 -10.02 6.93 -15.41
C VAL A 254 -10.37 7.53 -14.06
N GLY A 255 -10.58 8.85 -14.01
CA GLY A 255 -11.11 9.50 -12.81
C GLY A 255 -11.55 10.94 -13.06
N HIS A 256 -12.12 11.54 -12.02
CA HIS A 256 -12.50 12.94 -11.96
C HIS A 256 -11.62 13.68 -10.96
N VAL A 257 -11.37 14.95 -11.24
CA VAL A 257 -10.80 15.89 -10.27
C VAL A 257 -11.94 16.69 -9.67
N ILE A 258 -12.09 16.63 -8.35
CA ILE A 258 -13.04 17.47 -7.60
C ILE A 258 -12.23 18.53 -6.86
N ARG A 259 -12.54 19.80 -7.14
CA ARG A 259 -11.94 20.96 -6.48
C ARG A 259 -12.97 21.58 -5.55
N LYS A 260 -12.54 21.90 -4.34
CA LYS A 260 -13.30 22.66 -3.36
C LYS A 260 -12.44 23.83 -2.93
N GLU A 261 -13.04 25.01 -2.86
CA GLU A 261 -12.34 26.23 -2.47
C GLU A 261 -11.67 26.05 -1.08
N GLY A 262 -10.44 26.55 -0.94
CA GLY A 262 -9.65 26.41 0.28
C GLY A 262 -9.07 25.01 0.55
N HIS A 263 -9.24 24.04 -0.36
CA HIS A 263 -8.73 22.68 -0.18
C HIS A 263 -7.98 22.13 -1.40
N SER A 264 -7.01 21.24 -1.15
CA SER A 264 -6.38 20.45 -2.19
C SER A 264 -7.41 19.61 -2.96
N PRO A 265 -7.24 19.40 -4.27
CA PRO A 265 -8.16 18.60 -5.06
C PRO A 265 -8.21 17.14 -4.56
N ALA A 266 -9.38 16.52 -4.68
CA ALA A 266 -9.51 15.07 -4.58
C ALA A 266 -9.60 14.42 -5.96
N PHE A 267 -9.07 13.21 -6.04
CA PHE A 267 -8.97 12.42 -7.26
C PHE A 267 -9.88 11.21 -7.13
N VAL A 268 -11.05 11.29 -7.75
CA VAL A 268 -12.11 10.29 -7.64
C VAL A 268 -12.01 9.32 -8.81
N SER A 269 -12.08 8.02 -8.54
CA SER A 269 -12.11 7.00 -9.58
C SER A 269 -13.05 5.86 -9.17
N PRO A 270 -13.89 5.35 -10.10
CA PRO A 270 -14.80 4.25 -9.78
C PRO A 270 -13.99 2.99 -9.44
N GLY A 271 -14.48 2.22 -8.48
CA GLY A 271 -13.91 0.94 -8.05
C GLY A 271 -14.58 -0.22 -8.76
N HIS A 272 -15.67 -0.73 -8.19
CA HIS A 272 -16.47 -1.84 -8.72
C HIS A 272 -17.96 -1.54 -8.55
N LEU A 273 -18.84 -2.12 -9.38
CA LEU A 273 -20.30 -2.00 -9.36
C LEU A 273 -20.83 -0.56 -9.30
N ILE A 274 -20.07 0.36 -9.90
CA ILE A 274 -20.45 1.77 -9.98
C ILE A 274 -19.95 2.38 -11.29
N SER A 275 -20.78 3.20 -11.91
CA SER A 275 -20.43 3.94 -13.12
C SER A 275 -19.47 5.09 -12.81
N PHE A 276 -18.83 5.57 -13.87
CA PHE A 276 -17.93 6.73 -13.79
C PHE A 276 -18.68 7.97 -13.27
N GLU A 277 -19.84 8.26 -13.83
CA GLU A 277 -20.69 9.41 -13.50
C GLU A 277 -21.23 9.33 -12.07
N THR A 278 -21.76 8.17 -11.66
CA THR A 278 -22.30 7.96 -10.32
C THR A 278 -21.21 8.05 -9.26
N SER A 279 -19.99 7.59 -9.54
CA SER A 279 -18.86 7.72 -8.62
C SER A 279 -18.59 9.19 -8.24
N ARG A 280 -18.64 10.10 -9.22
CA ARG A 280 -18.49 11.54 -8.97
C ARG A 280 -19.68 12.12 -8.21
N SER A 281 -20.89 11.74 -8.61
CA SER A 281 -22.13 12.27 -8.03
C SER A 281 -22.24 11.93 -6.54
N LEU A 282 -22.02 10.66 -6.19
CA LEU A 282 -22.07 10.22 -4.79
C LEU A 282 -20.99 10.85 -3.94
N VAL A 283 -19.74 10.92 -4.44
CA VAL A 283 -18.66 11.58 -3.69
C VAL A 283 -19.00 13.04 -3.38
N LYS A 284 -19.62 13.77 -4.31
CA LYS A 284 -20.09 15.14 -4.06
C LYS A 284 -21.23 15.19 -3.04
N LYS A 285 -22.24 14.31 -3.17
CA LYS A 285 -23.39 14.24 -2.26
C LYS A 285 -22.95 14.00 -0.82
N PHE A 286 -22.00 13.09 -0.62
CA PHE A 286 -21.49 12.71 0.71
C PHE A 286 -20.27 13.54 1.17
N TRP A 287 -20.02 14.69 0.54
CA TRP A 287 -18.82 15.47 0.83
C TRP A 287 -18.87 16.18 2.19
N GLY A 288 -19.97 16.88 2.47
CA GLY A 288 -20.11 17.74 3.64
C GLY A 288 -19.21 18.98 3.62
N THR A 289 -18.92 19.55 4.79
CA THR A 289 -18.14 20.79 4.95
C THR A 289 -16.63 20.57 4.97
N TYR A 290 -16.15 19.33 4.84
CA TYR A 290 -14.74 18.95 5.01
C TYR A 290 -13.88 19.06 3.73
N LYS A 291 -12.58 18.74 3.88
CA LYS A 291 -11.57 18.71 2.79
C LYS A 291 -11.62 17.47 1.88
N GLN A 292 -12.26 16.41 2.36
CA GLN A 292 -12.55 15.16 1.65
C GLN A 292 -13.95 14.70 2.09
N PRO A 293 -14.54 13.67 1.47
CA PRO A 293 -15.85 13.18 1.86
C PRO A 293 -15.95 12.84 3.34
N MET A 294 -17.08 13.21 3.93
CA MET A 294 -17.30 13.14 5.37
C MET A 294 -17.01 11.73 5.94
N PRO A 295 -17.48 10.63 5.32
CA PRO A 295 -17.21 9.28 5.84
C PRO A 295 -15.70 8.98 5.96
N LEU A 296 -14.90 9.39 4.97
CA LEU A 296 -13.45 9.20 4.99
C LEU A 296 -12.77 10.06 6.07
N ILE A 297 -13.24 11.29 6.26
CA ILE A 297 -12.69 12.17 7.31
C ILE A 297 -13.00 11.59 8.70
N LYS A 298 -14.20 11.06 8.92
CA LYS A 298 -14.55 10.42 10.19
C LYS A 298 -13.79 9.11 10.41
N ALA A 299 -13.66 8.29 9.37
CA ALA A 299 -12.81 7.10 9.44
C ALA A 299 -11.37 7.46 9.82
N HIS A 300 -10.81 8.51 9.22
CA HIS A 300 -9.47 9.01 9.54
C HIS A 300 -9.32 9.48 10.99
N GLU A 301 -10.31 10.22 11.50
CA GLU A 301 -10.36 10.66 12.91
C GLU A 301 -10.39 9.48 13.87
N VAL A 302 -11.23 8.47 13.60
CA VAL A 302 -11.34 7.25 14.42
C VAL A 302 -10.07 6.43 14.36
N ALA A 303 -9.51 6.17 13.17
CA ALA A 303 -8.25 5.43 12.99
C ALA A 303 -7.09 6.07 13.77
N LYS A 304 -7.00 7.41 13.78
CA LYS A 304 -6.02 8.15 14.58
C LYS A 304 -6.24 8.04 16.08
N LYS A 305 -7.49 8.13 16.55
CA LYS A 305 -7.83 7.95 17.98
C LYS A 305 -7.45 6.55 18.46
N LEU A 306 -7.75 5.51 17.67
CA LEU A 306 -7.32 4.13 17.95
C LEU A 306 -5.80 4.02 18.07
N LYS A 307 -5.06 4.56 17.11
CA LYS A 307 -3.60 4.55 17.13
C LYS A 307 -3.01 5.26 18.37
N ARG A 308 -3.65 6.33 18.84
CA ARG A 308 -3.22 7.05 20.06
C ARG A 308 -3.60 6.33 21.35
N GLY A 309 -4.49 5.33 21.29
CA GLY A 309 -5.04 4.66 22.46
C GLY A 309 -6.17 5.44 23.14
N ASP A 310 -6.76 6.43 22.47
CA ASP A 310 -7.86 7.23 23.02
C ASP A 310 -9.18 6.43 23.12
N ILE A 311 -9.30 5.38 22.31
CA ILE A 311 -10.47 4.49 22.21
C ILE A 311 -10.00 3.05 21.94
N SER A 312 -10.82 2.08 22.34
CA SER A 312 -10.58 0.65 22.08
C SER A 312 -11.13 0.22 20.71
N PRO A 313 -10.48 -0.72 20.01
CA PRO A 313 -10.99 -1.25 18.75
C PRO A 313 -12.21 -2.14 18.99
N THR A 314 -13.12 -2.19 18.02
CA THR A 314 -14.24 -3.15 18.00
C THR A 314 -13.72 -4.59 17.89
N ILE A 315 -12.64 -4.79 17.12
CA ILE A 315 -12.00 -6.09 16.89
C ILE A 315 -10.48 -5.95 17.11
N ASP A 316 -9.90 -6.79 17.97
CA ASP A 316 -8.44 -6.88 18.17
C ASP A 316 -7.92 -8.24 17.67
N LEU A 317 -7.13 -8.23 16.59
CA LEU A 317 -6.59 -9.41 15.92
C LEU A 317 -5.06 -9.45 15.95
N LEU A 318 -4.45 -9.02 17.06
CA LEU A 318 -3.02 -9.26 17.25
C LEU A 318 -2.73 -10.76 17.35
N ARG A 319 -1.65 -11.19 16.68
CA ARG A 319 -1.12 -12.55 16.86
C ARG A 319 -0.70 -12.69 18.32
N LYS A 320 -1.31 -13.63 19.05
CA LYS A 320 -0.73 -14.10 20.31
C LYS A 320 0.64 -14.68 19.96
N GLY A 321 1.68 -14.25 20.65
CA GLY A 321 3.03 -14.71 20.37
C GLY A 321 3.11 -16.21 20.66
N ASP A 322 3.29 -17.00 19.61
CA ASP A 322 3.87 -18.34 19.68
C ASP A 322 5.39 -18.22 19.55
#